data_AF-A0A673WGK8-F1
#
_entry.id   AF-A0A673WGK8-F1
#
_cell.length_a   1.000
_cell.length_b   1.000
_cell.length_c   1.000
_cell.angle_alpha   90.00
_cell.angle_beta   90.00
_cell.angle_gamma   90.00
#
_symmetry.space_group_name_H-M   'P 1'
#
loop_
_entity.id
_entity.type
_entity.pdbx_description
1 polymer ?
#
loop_
_entity_poly.entity_id
_entity_poly.type
_entity_poly.pdbx_seq_one_letter_code
_entity_poly.pdbx_strand_id
1 'polypeptide(L)'
;TEKLVFEELKLRVRELENELIKCKQKIDKMSAEVVDSNPYSRLMALKRMGIVEDYEKIRTFTVAVVGVGGVGSVTAEMLTRCGIGKLILFDYDKVELANMNRLFFQPHQAGLSKVEAAEHTLRTINPDVQFETHNYNITTMDNFAHFMDRISHGALQDGKAVDLVLSCVDNFEARMVINTACNELSQIWMESGVSENAVSGHIQLIIPGETACFACAPPLVVAANIDEKTLKREGVCAASLPTTMGVVAGILVQNVLKYLLKFGTVSHYLGYNAMQDFFPTMAMKANPTCDDRHCRKQQDDYKKKEAERPKKVVEQAVEEEVVHEENDWGIELVSEQTDEELQAASGPVPDLPEGITVAYTIPDKTGTSEGETVEETEQSLEELMAQMRKM
;
A
#
# COMPACT_ATOMS: atom_id res chain seq x y z
N THR A 1 34.98 -48.50 5.54
CA THR A 1 34.38 -47.52 6.45
C THR A 1 34.10 -46.21 5.74
N GLU A 2 35.08 -45.55 5.10
CA GLU A 2 34.85 -44.29 4.36
C GLU A 2 33.89 -44.40 3.15
N LYS A 3 33.95 -45.50 2.37
CA LYS A 3 33.02 -45.72 1.25
C LYS A 3 31.55 -45.83 1.68
N LEU A 4 31.29 -46.44 2.84
CA LEU A 4 29.95 -46.57 3.41
C LEU A 4 29.41 -45.22 3.87
N VAL A 5 30.24 -44.43 4.56
CA VAL A 5 29.89 -43.05 4.98
C VAL A 5 29.61 -42.16 3.77
N PHE A 6 30.39 -42.30 2.69
CA PHE A 6 30.17 -41.54 1.46
C PHE A 6 28.87 -41.90 0.73
N GLU A 7 28.50 -43.18 0.70
CA GLU A 7 27.20 -43.61 0.13
C GLU A 7 26.02 -43.15 0.99
N GLU A 8 26.15 -43.20 2.30
CA GLU A 8 25.13 -42.74 3.24
C GLU A 8 24.92 -41.22 3.14
N LEU A 9 25.99 -40.44 3.03
CA LEU A 9 25.94 -39.00 2.74
C LEU A 9 25.25 -38.70 1.41
N LYS A 10 25.56 -39.45 0.34
CA LYS A 10 24.90 -39.28 -0.97
C LYS A 10 23.42 -39.60 -0.91
N LEU A 11 23.04 -40.61 -0.13
CA LEU A 11 21.66 -41.00 0.04
C LEU A 11 20.90 -39.93 0.81
N ARG A 12 21.51 -39.39 1.87
CA ARG A 12 20.94 -38.28 2.65
C ARG A 12 20.80 -37.00 1.84
N VAL A 13 21.78 -36.67 0.99
CA VAL A 13 21.69 -35.52 0.06
C VAL A 13 20.52 -35.72 -0.91
N ARG A 14 20.36 -36.90 -1.50
CA ARG A 14 19.22 -37.19 -2.40
C ARG A 14 17.88 -37.15 -1.68
N GLU A 15 17.79 -37.61 -0.44
CA GLU A 15 16.57 -37.50 0.36
C GLU A 15 16.19 -36.03 0.59
N LEU A 16 17.16 -35.20 1.00
CA LEU A 16 16.96 -33.77 1.22
C LEU A 16 16.60 -33.04 -0.09
N GLU A 17 17.22 -33.41 -1.21
CA GLU A 17 16.87 -32.89 -2.54
C GLU A 17 15.44 -33.26 -2.92
N ASN A 18 15.00 -34.49 -2.66
CA ASN A 18 13.63 -34.95 -2.95
C ASN A 18 12.58 -34.29 -2.04
N GLU A 19 12.88 -34.07 -0.76
CA GLU A 19 12.02 -33.31 0.15
C GLU A 19 11.88 -31.86 -0.32
N LEU A 20 12.98 -31.24 -0.75
CA LEU A 20 13.00 -29.88 -1.29
C LEU A 20 12.17 -29.77 -2.59
N ILE A 21 12.18 -30.79 -3.45
CA ILE A 21 11.39 -30.84 -4.69
C ILE A 21 9.88 -30.91 -4.40
N LYS A 22 9.46 -31.68 -3.38
CA LYS A 22 8.05 -31.78 -3.00
C LYS A 22 7.46 -30.44 -2.54
N CYS A 23 8.25 -29.61 -1.87
CA CYS A 23 7.85 -28.26 -1.47
C CYS A 23 7.83 -27.24 -2.63
N LYS A 24 8.37 -27.59 -3.81
CA LYS A 24 8.65 -26.66 -4.92
C LYS A 24 7.71 -26.77 -6.12
N GLN A 25 6.57 -27.44 -5.99
CA GLN A 25 5.63 -27.56 -7.10
C GLN A 25 5.07 -26.18 -7.46
N LYS A 26 5.24 -25.80 -8.74
CA LYS A 26 4.64 -24.57 -9.26
C LYS A 26 3.13 -24.72 -9.38
N ILE A 27 2.42 -23.66 -9.04
CA ILE A 27 0.96 -23.58 -9.15
C ILE A 27 0.63 -22.77 -10.40
N ASP A 28 0.07 -23.42 -11.43
CA ASP A 28 -0.24 -22.76 -12.71
C ASP A 28 -1.34 -21.70 -12.57
N LYS A 29 -2.36 -21.96 -11.75
CA LYS A 29 -3.47 -21.03 -11.50
C LYS A 29 -3.71 -20.84 -10.01
N MET A 30 -3.82 -19.58 -9.56
CA MET A 30 -4.19 -19.29 -8.17
C MET A 30 -5.58 -19.84 -7.89
N SER A 31 -5.72 -20.62 -6.82
CA SER A 31 -6.98 -21.23 -6.42
C SER A 31 -7.52 -20.55 -5.16
N ALA A 32 -8.83 -20.34 -5.10
CA ALA A 32 -9.53 -19.90 -3.90
C ALA A 32 -9.89 -21.06 -2.95
N GLU A 33 -9.52 -22.30 -3.30
CA GLU A 33 -9.79 -23.46 -2.46
C GLU A 33 -9.08 -23.33 -1.10
N VAL A 34 -9.84 -23.51 -0.02
CA VAL A 34 -9.34 -23.37 1.35
C VAL A 34 -8.88 -24.74 1.84
N VAL A 35 -7.63 -25.06 1.50
CA VAL A 35 -6.91 -26.26 1.94
C VAL A 35 -5.54 -25.86 2.47
N ASP A 36 -5.00 -26.64 3.41
CA ASP A 36 -3.72 -26.33 4.05
C ASP A 36 -2.52 -26.40 3.10
N SER A 37 -2.67 -27.11 1.98
CA SER A 37 -1.65 -27.18 0.92
C SER A 37 -1.64 -25.97 -0.03
N ASN A 38 -2.64 -25.09 0.02
CA ASN A 38 -2.74 -23.93 -0.87
C ASN A 38 -2.18 -22.66 -0.22
N PRO A 39 -0.97 -22.19 -0.60
CA PRO A 39 -0.35 -21.00 -0.02
C PRO A 39 -1.13 -19.70 -0.33
N TYR A 40 -1.97 -19.69 -1.36
CA TYR A 40 -2.74 -18.52 -1.79
C TYR A 40 -4.15 -18.45 -1.18
N SER A 41 -4.59 -19.47 -0.45
CA SER A 41 -5.95 -19.58 0.09
C SER A 41 -6.40 -18.34 0.89
N ARG A 42 -5.52 -17.81 1.74
CA ARG A 42 -5.80 -16.62 2.58
C ARG A 42 -5.76 -15.32 1.79
N LEU A 43 -4.94 -15.25 0.74
CA LEU A 43 -4.87 -14.09 -0.15
C LEU A 43 -6.12 -14.01 -1.04
N MET A 44 -6.56 -15.15 -1.58
CA MET A 44 -7.78 -15.25 -2.38
C MET A 44 -9.05 -14.99 -1.57
N ALA A 45 -9.00 -15.07 -0.24
CA ALA A 45 -10.11 -14.67 0.63
C ALA A 45 -10.43 -13.17 0.51
N LEU A 46 -9.45 -12.32 0.14
CA LEU A 46 -9.69 -10.88 -0.10
C LEU A 46 -10.69 -10.63 -1.23
N LYS A 47 -10.73 -11.54 -2.22
CA LYS A 47 -11.74 -11.52 -3.30
C LYS A 47 -13.12 -11.90 -2.78
N ARG A 48 -13.22 -12.86 -1.86
CA ARG A 48 -14.49 -13.26 -1.24
C ARG A 48 -15.04 -12.20 -0.30
N MET A 49 -14.16 -11.44 0.36
CA MET A 49 -14.52 -10.34 1.24
C MET A 49 -14.85 -9.04 0.51
N GLY A 50 -14.80 -9.02 -0.84
CA GLY A 50 -15.07 -7.82 -1.63
C GLY A 50 -14.02 -6.72 -1.53
N ILE A 51 -12.85 -6.99 -0.95
CA ILE A 51 -11.79 -5.98 -0.79
C ILE A 51 -11.00 -5.80 -2.09
N VAL A 52 -10.74 -6.90 -2.80
CA VAL A 52 -10.00 -6.90 -4.07
C VAL A 52 -10.75 -7.75 -5.09
N GLU A 53 -11.29 -7.12 -6.13
CA GLU A 53 -12.10 -7.81 -7.15
C GLU A 53 -11.33 -8.93 -7.88
N ASP A 54 -10.08 -8.64 -8.25
CA ASP A 54 -9.24 -9.57 -9.03
C ASP A 54 -7.82 -9.69 -8.46
N TYR A 55 -7.70 -10.42 -7.34
CA TYR A 55 -6.41 -10.65 -6.70
C TYR A 55 -5.43 -11.43 -7.60
N GLU A 56 -5.91 -12.36 -8.45
CA GLU A 56 -5.07 -13.19 -9.32
C GLU A 56 -4.22 -12.36 -10.30
N LYS A 57 -4.70 -11.15 -10.62
CA LYS A 57 -4.00 -10.16 -11.45
C LYS A 57 -2.61 -9.82 -10.92
N ILE A 58 -2.32 -10.02 -9.63
CA ILE A 58 -0.98 -9.79 -9.08
C ILE A 58 0.12 -10.57 -9.83
N ARG A 59 -0.21 -11.74 -10.38
CA ARG A 59 0.71 -12.57 -11.17
C ARG A 59 1.07 -12.00 -12.52
N THR A 60 0.35 -11.00 -13.01
CA THR A 60 0.62 -10.39 -14.32
C THR A 60 1.64 -9.26 -14.24
N PHE A 61 1.94 -8.79 -13.03
CA PHE A 61 2.78 -7.61 -12.83
C PHE A 61 4.25 -7.94 -12.59
N THR A 62 5.12 -7.06 -13.07
CA THR A 62 6.57 -7.07 -12.83
C THR A 62 6.97 -5.84 -12.03
N VAL A 63 7.71 -6.06 -10.95
CA VAL A 63 8.23 -4.98 -10.09
C VAL A 63 9.75 -5.04 -10.03
N ALA A 64 10.40 -3.92 -10.30
CA ALA A 64 11.84 -3.77 -10.11
C ALA A 64 12.12 -3.21 -8.71
N VAL A 65 13.04 -3.81 -7.96
CA VAL A 65 13.47 -3.36 -6.63
C VAL A 65 14.94 -3.00 -6.69
N VAL A 66 15.26 -1.75 -6.38
CA VAL A 66 16.63 -1.24 -6.34
C VAL A 66 17.06 -1.05 -4.89
N GLY A 67 18.11 -1.75 -4.49
CA GLY A 67 18.55 -1.90 -3.10
C GLY A 67 17.82 -3.04 -2.41
N VAL A 68 18.51 -4.16 -2.19
CA VAL A 68 18.02 -5.35 -1.46
C VAL A 68 18.62 -5.37 -0.06
N GLY A 69 18.57 -4.21 0.61
CA GLY A 69 19.02 -4.01 1.98
C GLY A 69 17.92 -4.30 3.01
N GLY A 70 17.88 -3.52 4.09
CA GLY A 70 16.92 -3.74 5.18
C GLY A 70 15.45 -3.61 4.78
N VAL A 71 15.10 -2.55 4.04
CA VAL A 71 13.73 -2.36 3.52
C VAL A 71 13.49 -3.25 2.31
N GLY A 72 14.37 -3.19 1.31
CA GLY A 72 14.14 -3.84 0.02
C GLY A 72 14.10 -5.38 0.06
N SER A 73 14.84 -6.01 0.97
CA SER A 73 14.77 -7.48 1.14
C SER A 73 13.40 -7.93 1.68
N VAL A 74 12.86 -7.23 2.68
CA VAL A 74 11.53 -7.47 3.23
C VAL A 74 10.44 -7.14 2.20
N THR A 75 10.62 -6.05 1.44
CA THR A 75 9.74 -5.69 0.32
C THR A 75 9.68 -6.80 -0.73
N ALA A 76 10.84 -7.34 -1.14
CA ALA A 76 10.91 -8.44 -2.09
C ALA A 76 10.27 -9.72 -1.53
N GLU A 77 10.47 -10.02 -0.24
CA GLU A 77 9.82 -11.16 0.42
C GLU A 77 8.30 -11.03 0.44
N MET A 78 7.77 -9.88 0.87
CA MET A 78 6.33 -9.63 0.92
C MET A 78 5.69 -9.76 -0.47
N LEU A 79 6.27 -9.14 -1.50
CA LEU A 79 5.78 -9.26 -2.89
C LEU A 79 5.84 -10.71 -3.40
N THR A 80 6.90 -11.44 -3.06
CA THR A 80 7.06 -12.85 -3.40
C THR A 80 5.96 -13.71 -2.76
N ARG A 81 5.68 -13.50 -1.47
CA ARG A 81 4.59 -14.18 -0.74
C ARG A 81 3.21 -13.80 -1.27
N CYS A 82 3.02 -12.57 -1.75
CA CYS A 82 1.80 -12.14 -2.42
C CYS A 82 1.57 -12.80 -3.79
N GLY A 83 2.62 -13.41 -4.38
CA GLY A 83 2.55 -14.07 -5.69
C GLY A 83 2.71 -13.11 -6.87
N ILE A 84 3.53 -12.06 -6.73
CA ILE A 84 3.91 -11.17 -7.84
C ILE A 84 4.45 -11.99 -9.03
N GLY A 85 4.16 -11.59 -10.26
CA GLY A 85 4.57 -12.38 -11.42
C GLY A 85 6.08 -12.42 -11.64
N LYS A 86 6.75 -11.27 -11.56
CA LYS A 86 8.21 -11.16 -11.72
C LYS A 86 8.80 -10.09 -10.82
N LEU A 87 9.96 -10.37 -10.22
CA LEU A 87 10.80 -9.40 -9.54
C LEU A 87 12.14 -9.23 -10.27
N ILE A 88 12.53 -7.98 -10.48
CA ILE A 88 13.87 -7.64 -10.95
C ILE A 88 14.62 -6.98 -9.80
N LEU A 89 15.73 -7.56 -9.37
CA LEU A 89 16.48 -7.10 -8.20
C LEU A 89 17.82 -6.48 -8.62
N PHE A 90 18.08 -5.26 -8.16
CA PHE A 90 19.35 -4.55 -8.38
C PHE A 90 19.99 -4.23 -7.04
N ASP A 91 21.20 -4.73 -6.79
CA ASP A 91 22.04 -4.36 -5.64
C ASP A 91 23.50 -4.72 -5.99
N TYR A 92 24.47 -3.94 -5.55
CA TYR A 92 25.89 -4.19 -5.81
C TYR A 92 26.65 -4.73 -4.60
N ASP A 93 26.01 -4.73 -3.43
CA ASP A 93 26.63 -5.14 -2.18
C ASP A 93 26.61 -6.65 -1.97
N LYS A 94 27.44 -7.09 -1.04
CA LYS A 94 27.43 -8.43 -0.48
C LYS A 94 26.72 -8.48 0.86
N VAL A 95 26.28 -9.67 1.24
CA VAL A 95 25.76 -9.94 2.58
C VAL A 95 26.93 -9.93 3.57
N GLU A 96 26.81 -9.11 4.61
CA GLU A 96 27.77 -9.07 5.71
C GLU A 96 27.11 -9.49 7.03
N LEU A 97 27.91 -10.02 7.97
CA LEU A 97 27.41 -10.33 9.32
C LEU A 97 26.87 -9.09 10.05
N ALA A 98 27.39 -7.91 9.72
CA ALA A 98 26.87 -6.64 10.23
C ALA A 98 25.41 -6.38 9.79
N ASN A 99 24.88 -7.07 8.78
CA ASN A 99 23.50 -6.95 8.34
C ASN A 99 22.53 -7.83 9.13
N MET A 100 23.01 -8.71 10.03
CA MET A 100 22.17 -9.68 10.76
C MET A 100 21.28 -9.06 11.84
N ASN A 101 21.44 -7.76 12.14
CA ASN A 101 20.49 -7.02 12.96
C ASN A 101 19.19 -6.67 12.19
N ARG A 102 19.18 -6.92 10.87
CA ARG A 102 18.05 -6.70 9.97
C ARG A 102 17.38 -8.04 9.65
N LEU A 103 16.19 -7.95 9.07
CA LEU A 103 15.42 -9.11 8.65
C LEU A 103 16.01 -9.73 7.36
N PHE A 104 15.46 -10.88 6.99
CA PHE A 104 15.68 -11.60 5.72
C PHE A 104 16.97 -12.43 5.59
N PHE A 105 18.15 -11.81 5.57
CA PHE A 105 19.41 -12.55 5.33
C PHE A 105 19.83 -13.40 6.53
N GLN A 106 20.49 -14.53 6.26
CA GLN A 106 20.94 -15.47 7.28
C GLN A 106 22.47 -15.52 7.38
N PRO A 107 23.05 -15.91 8.54
CA PRO A 107 24.50 -15.87 8.74
C PRO A 107 25.32 -16.70 7.73
N HIS A 108 24.78 -17.82 7.25
CA HIS A 108 25.45 -18.68 6.26
C HIS A 108 25.53 -18.08 4.86
N GLN A 109 24.78 -17.01 4.59
CA GLN A 109 24.79 -16.32 3.30
C GLN A 109 25.86 -15.21 3.23
N ALA A 110 26.59 -14.97 4.32
CA ALA A 110 27.64 -13.96 4.36
C ALA A 110 28.70 -14.20 3.25
N GLY A 111 29.03 -13.15 2.50
CA GLY A 111 29.97 -13.18 1.38
C GLY A 111 29.34 -13.38 0.00
N LEU A 112 28.08 -13.84 -0.09
CA LEU A 112 27.30 -13.86 -1.33
C LEU A 112 26.87 -12.44 -1.71
N SER A 113 26.60 -12.19 -3.00
CA SER A 113 25.92 -10.94 -3.36
C SER A 113 24.51 -10.91 -2.77
N LYS A 114 24.03 -9.73 -2.40
CA LYS A 114 22.68 -9.57 -1.82
C LYS A 114 21.60 -10.08 -2.78
N VAL A 115 21.73 -9.80 -4.08
CA VAL A 115 20.76 -10.23 -5.08
C VAL A 115 20.73 -11.74 -5.27
N GLU A 116 21.88 -12.43 -5.29
CA GLU A 116 21.93 -13.90 -5.42
C GLU A 116 21.40 -14.59 -4.16
N ALA A 117 21.80 -14.11 -2.97
CA ALA A 117 21.31 -14.62 -1.70
C ALA A 117 19.79 -14.43 -1.57
N ALA A 118 19.28 -13.28 -2.00
CA ALA A 118 17.85 -13.00 -2.00
C ALA A 118 17.09 -13.89 -2.97
N GLU A 119 17.56 -14.02 -4.21
CA GLU A 119 16.93 -14.90 -5.21
C GLU A 119 16.83 -16.34 -4.73
N HIS A 120 17.90 -16.88 -4.11
CA HIS A 120 17.87 -18.24 -3.59
C HIS A 120 16.80 -18.45 -2.51
N THR A 121 16.71 -17.53 -1.55
CA THR A 121 15.69 -17.55 -0.50
C THR A 121 14.29 -17.36 -1.08
N LEU A 122 14.08 -16.37 -1.95
CA LEU A 122 12.77 -16.02 -2.49
C LEU A 122 12.20 -17.09 -3.42
N ARG A 123 13.05 -17.72 -4.26
CA ARG A 123 12.65 -18.87 -5.08
C ARG A 123 12.23 -20.07 -4.23
N THR A 124 12.77 -20.20 -3.02
CA THR A 124 12.39 -21.25 -2.07
C THR A 124 11.06 -20.91 -1.38
N ILE A 125 10.81 -19.62 -1.12
CA ILE A 125 9.54 -19.14 -0.54
C ILE A 125 8.38 -19.30 -1.53
N ASN A 126 8.57 -18.91 -2.78
CA ASN A 126 7.54 -19.06 -3.81
C ASN A 126 8.16 -19.37 -5.18
N PRO A 127 8.07 -20.62 -5.68
CA PRO A 127 8.63 -21.01 -6.97
C PRO A 127 7.85 -20.47 -8.18
N ASP A 128 6.65 -19.90 -7.98
CA ASP A 128 5.82 -19.34 -9.05
C ASP A 128 6.33 -17.99 -9.56
N VAL A 129 7.08 -17.28 -8.72
CA VAL A 129 7.61 -15.95 -9.02
C VAL A 129 8.83 -16.07 -9.92
N GLN A 130 8.88 -15.26 -10.98
CA GLN A 130 10.07 -15.14 -11.81
C GLN A 130 11.04 -14.14 -11.19
N PHE A 131 12.34 -14.44 -11.23
CA PHE A 131 13.38 -13.55 -10.72
C PHE A 131 14.40 -13.28 -11.79
N GLU A 132 14.85 -12.02 -11.83
CA GLU A 132 15.98 -11.55 -12.60
C GLU A 132 16.85 -10.69 -11.68
N THR A 133 18.14 -10.99 -11.58
CA THR A 133 19.04 -10.37 -10.61
C THR A 133 20.23 -9.71 -11.30
N HIS A 134 20.61 -8.55 -10.78
CA HIS A 134 21.65 -7.71 -11.34
C HIS A 134 22.58 -7.22 -10.23
N ASN A 135 23.78 -7.82 -10.18
CA ASN A 135 24.80 -7.50 -9.18
C ASN A 135 25.74 -6.40 -9.68
N TYR A 136 25.25 -5.16 -9.77
CA TYR A 136 26.06 -4.03 -10.21
C TYR A 136 25.55 -2.69 -9.68
N ASN A 137 26.42 -1.69 -9.65
CA ASN A 137 26.03 -0.33 -9.25
C ASN A 137 25.37 0.40 -10.42
N ILE A 138 24.10 0.76 -10.26
CA ILE A 138 23.29 1.47 -11.28
C ILE A 138 23.80 2.89 -11.59
N THR A 139 24.64 3.49 -10.75
CA THR A 139 25.11 4.87 -10.93
C THR A 139 26.27 5.00 -11.92
N THR A 140 26.91 3.90 -12.30
CA THR A 140 27.98 3.95 -13.32
C THR A 140 27.40 4.05 -14.72
N MET A 141 28.09 4.76 -15.62
CA MET A 141 27.57 5.03 -16.98
C MET A 141 27.23 3.75 -17.77
N ASP A 142 28.11 2.75 -17.72
CA ASP A 142 27.92 1.49 -18.45
C ASP A 142 26.68 0.73 -17.94
N ASN A 143 26.46 0.74 -16.62
CA ASN A 143 25.36 0.04 -15.99
C ASN A 143 24.05 0.81 -16.08
N PHE A 144 24.09 2.15 -16.14
CA PHE A 144 22.89 2.98 -16.25
C PHE A 144 22.09 2.67 -17.51
N ALA A 145 22.78 2.51 -18.65
CA ALA A 145 22.13 2.13 -19.91
C ALA A 145 21.43 0.77 -19.81
N HIS A 146 22.10 -0.21 -19.20
CA HIS A 146 21.51 -1.53 -18.97
C HIS A 146 20.35 -1.48 -17.97
N PHE A 147 20.45 -0.69 -16.90
CA PHE A 147 19.37 -0.47 -15.95
C PHE A 147 18.11 0.07 -16.65
N MET A 148 18.24 1.11 -17.48
CA MET A 148 17.12 1.65 -18.26
C MET A 148 16.52 0.63 -19.23
N ASP A 149 17.35 -0.18 -19.89
CA ASP A 149 16.89 -1.28 -20.76
C ASP A 149 16.03 -2.28 -19.98
N ARG A 150 16.49 -2.71 -18.81
CA ARG A 150 15.75 -3.68 -17.99
C ARG A 150 14.45 -3.09 -17.42
N ILE A 151 14.42 -1.80 -17.10
CA ILE A 151 13.16 -1.12 -16.72
C ILE A 151 12.19 -1.06 -17.90
N SER A 152 12.68 -0.84 -19.12
CA SER A 152 11.86 -0.67 -20.33
C SER A 152 11.40 -1.97 -20.98
N HIS A 153 12.15 -3.06 -20.81
CA HIS A 153 11.93 -4.31 -21.55
C HIS A 153 11.92 -5.57 -20.65
N GLY A 154 12.14 -5.42 -19.35
CA GLY A 154 12.31 -6.53 -18.41
C GLY A 154 11.02 -7.11 -17.83
N ALA A 155 9.83 -6.66 -18.25
CA ALA A 155 8.57 -7.22 -17.75
C ALA A 155 8.37 -8.71 -18.09
N LEU A 156 7.30 -9.31 -17.56
CA LEU A 156 6.86 -10.68 -17.87
C LEU A 156 6.62 -10.91 -19.37
N GLN A 157 6.19 -9.87 -20.08
CA GLN A 157 6.04 -9.90 -21.52
C GLN A 157 7.28 -9.22 -22.13
N ASP A 158 8.01 -9.96 -22.95
CA ASP A 158 9.23 -9.47 -23.58
C ASP A 158 8.99 -8.14 -24.30
N GLY A 159 9.83 -7.15 -24.01
CA GLY A 159 9.76 -5.82 -24.63
C GLY A 159 8.75 -4.85 -23.98
N LYS A 160 8.13 -5.21 -22.85
CA LYS A 160 7.31 -4.29 -22.06
C LYS A 160 8.07 -3.75 -20.85
N ALA A 161 7.71 -2.52 -20.48
CA ALA A 161 8.23 -1.87 -19.28
C ALA A 161 7.67 -2.53 -18.02
N VAL A 162 8.44 -2.47 -16.93
CA VAL A 162 8.00 -2.93 -15.62
C VAL A 162 6.82 -2.09 -15.13
N ASP A 163 5.91 -2.69 -14.37
CA ASP A 163 4.72 -1.98 -13.88
C ASP A 163 5.06 -0.96 -12.79
N LEU A 164 6.12 -1.22 -12.02
CA LEU A 164 6.56 -0.34 -10.95
C LEU A 164 8.06 -0.54 -10.64
N VAL A 165 8.74 0.56 -10.33
CA VAL A 165 10.10 0.55 -9.74
C VAL A 165 10.00 0.94 -8.27
N LEU A 166 10.71 0.23 -7.40
CA LEU A 166 10.79 0.51 -5.96
C LEU A 166 12.22 0.88 -5.60
N SER A 167 12.42 2.11 -5.13
CA SER A 167 13.70 2.56 -4.59
C SER A 167 13.77 2.28 -3.10
N CYS A 168 14.67 1.38 -2.72
CA CYS A 168 14.96 0.99 -1.33
C CYS A 168 16.46 1.18 -1.02
N VAL A 169 17.10 2.10 -1.73
CA VAL A 169 18.54 2.43 -1.61
C VAL A 169 18.80 3.34 -0.41
N ASP A 170 20.06 3.44 0.01
CA ASP A 170 20.45 4.17 1.22
C ASP A 170 21.18 5.49 0.96
N ASN A 171 21.40 5.87 -0.30
CA ASN A 171 22.14 7.07 -0.69
C ASN A 171 21.34 7.94 -1.68
N PHE A 172 21.64 9.23 -1.73
CA PHE A 172 20.92 10.17 -2.59
C PHE A 172 21.35 10.07 -4.06
N GLU A 173 22.59 9.67 -4.33
CA GLU A 173 23.11 9.47 -5.69
C GLU A 173 22.25 8.45 -6.46
N ALA A 174 22.04 7.26 -5.90
CA ALA A 174 21.22 6.23 -6.50
C ALA A 174 19.74 6.65 -6.64
N ARG A 175 19.18 7.39 -5.67
CA ARG A 175 17.82 7.96 -5.78
C ARG A 175 17.70 8.92 -6.97
N MET A 176 18.70 9.78 -7.16
CA MET A 176 18.75 10.72 -8.29
C MET A 176 18.90 10.01 -9.64
N VAL A 177 19.67 8.92 -9.69
CA VAL A 177 19.81 8.08 -10.89
C VAL A 177 18.49 7.40 -11.25
N ILE A 178 17.80 6.80 -10.27
CA ILE A 178 16.47 6.21 -10.47
C ILE A 178 15.47 7.27 -10.92
N ASN A 179 15.47 8.45 -10.27
CA ASN A 179 14.63 9.57 -10.64
C ASN A 179 14.84 10.01 -12.10
N THR A 180 16.11 10.13 -12.53
CA THR A 180 16.45 10.54 -13.90
C THR A 180 15.96 9.51 -14.91
N ALA A 181 16.25 8.22 -14.68
CA ALA A 181 15.77 7.13 -15.54
C ALA A 181 14.23 7.10 -15.63
N CYS A 182 13.54 7.22 -14.50
CA CYS A 182 12.08 7.16 -14.47
C CYS A 182 11.42 8.38 -15.12
N ASN A 183 11.99 9.58 -14.97
CA ASN A 183 11.49 10.77 -15.67
C ASN A 183 11.69 10.66 -17.18
N GLU A 184 12.83 10.12 -17.64
CA GLU A 184 13.10 9.89 -19.06
C GLU A 184 12.14 8.87 -19.68
N LEU A 185 11.90 7.75 -18.98
CA LEU A 185 11.05 6.66 -19.44
C LEU A 185 9.54 6.87 -19.18
N SER A 186 9.15 7.93 -18.48
CA SER A 186 7.79 8.09 -17.92
C SER A 186 7.37 6.90 -17.03
N GLN A 187 8.33 6.28 -16.35
CA GLN A 187 8.11 5.12 -15.50
C GLN A 187 7.59 5.55 -14.13
N ILE A 188 6.54 4.90 -13.65
CA ILE A 188 6.00 5.14 -12.30
C ILE A 188 6.83 4.34 -11.29
N TRP A 189 7.13 4.97 -10.17
CA TRP A 189 7.97 4.38 -9.14
C TRP A 189 7.57 4.84 -7.74
N MET A 190 7.98 4.07 -6.73
CA MET A 190 7.84 4.46 -5.33
C MET A 190 9.22 4.52 -4.68
N GLU A 191 9.45 5.56 -3.91
CA GLU A 191 10.63 5.75 -3.09
C GLU A 191 10.33 5.36 -1.65
N SER A 192 11.36 4.85 -0.96
CA SER A 192 11.32 4.64 0.48
C SER A 192 12.62 5.05 1.15
N GLY A 193 12.50 5.56 2.36
CA GLY A 193 13.64 5.98 3.17
C GLY A 193 13.42 5.71 4.65
N VAL A 194 14.51 5.40 5.36
CA VAL A 194 14.59 5.31 6.82
C VAL A 194 15.67 6.26 7.28
N SER A 195 15.42 7.00 8.37
CA SER A 195 16.39 7.95 8.91
C SER A 195 17.60 7.26 9.53
N GLU A 196 18.73 7.98 9.60
CA GLU A 196 19.98 7.45 10.18
C GLU A 196 19.87 7.07 11.66
N ASN A 197 18.92 7.65 12.39
CA ASN A 197 18.62 7.32 13.79
C ASN A 197 17.56 6.22 13.95
N ALA A 198 17.07 5.65 12.85
CA ALA A 198 16.07 4.59 12.76
C ALA A 198 14.70 4.86 13.42
N VAL A 199 14.37 6.09 13.82
CA VAL A 199 13.07 6.42 14.45
C VAL A 199 12.08 7.13 13.51
N SER A 200 12.43 7.26 12.23
CA SER A 200 11.49 7.74 11.22
C SER A 200 11.71 7.05 9.88
N GLY A 201 10.68 7.08 9.04
CA GLY A 201 10.74 6.62 7.67
C GLY A 201 9.62 7.19 6.84
N HIS A 202 9.64 6.92 5.55
CA HIS A 202 8.57 7.34 4.64
C HIS A 202 8.51 6.46 3.39
N ILE A 203 7.38 6.57 2.71
CA ILE A 203 7.22 6.15 1.32
C ILE A 203 6.65 7.31 0.50
N GLN A 204 7.02 7.37 -0.78
CA GLN A 204 6.52 8.35 -1.72
C GLN A 204 6.22 7.71 -3.06
N LEU A 205 5.02 7.92 -3.59
CA LEU A 205 4.66 7.56 -4.96
C LEU A 205 5.04 8.70 -5.91
N ILE A 206 5.77 8.35 -6.96
CA ILE A 206 6.25 9.28 -7.97
C ILE A 206 5.73 8.84 -9.34
N ILE A 207 4.73 9.58 -9.81
CA ILE A 207 4.21 9.54 -11.17
C ILE A 207 4.81 10.75 -11.90
N PRO A 208 5.77 10.54 -12.83
CA PRO A 208 6.41 11.62 -13.56
C PRO A 208 5.39 12.54 -14.25
N GLY A 209 5.45 13.84 -13.93
CA GLY A 209 4.56 14.86 -14.50
C GLY A 209 3.33 15.19 -13.65
N GLU A 210 2.84 14.25 -12.84
CA GLU A 210 1.67 14.44 -11.97
C GLU A 210 2.08 14.83 -10.55
N THR A 211 2.94 14.02 -9.95
CA THR A 211 3.45 14.21 -8.58
C THR A 211 4.88 14.77 -8.58
N ALA A 212 5.34 15.26 -7.42
CA ALA A 212 6.74 15.66 -7.24
C ALA A 212 7.69 14.50 -7.52
N CYS A 213 8.58 14.67 -8.50
CA CYS A 213 9.75 13.80 -8.63
C CYS A 213 10.78 14.15 -7.53
N PHE A 214 11.78 13.30 -7.34
CA PHE A 214 12.77 13.50 -6.26
C PHE A 214 13.56 14.81 -6.43
N ALA A 215 13.78 15.24 -7.68
CA ALA A 215 14.42 16.52 -7.99
C ALA A 215 13.49 17.75 -7.85
N CYS A 216 12.19 17.58 -7.62
CA CYS A 216 11.28 18.72 -7.41
C CYS A 216 11.49 19.38 -6.05
N ALA A 217 11.81 18.58 -5.03
CA ALA A 217 12.08 19.00 -3.66
C ALA A 217 13.35 18.30 -3.14
N PRO A 218 14.53 18.63 -3.69
CA PRO A 218 15.77 17.96 -3.35
C PRO A 218 16.17 18.25 -1.90
N PRO A 219 16.77 17.29 -1.17
CA PRO A 219 17.34 17.55 0.14
C PRO A 219 18.49 18.55 0.02
N LEU A 220 18.80 19.26 1.13
CA LEU A 220 19.79 20.34 1.15
C LEU A 220 21.14 19.93 0.57
N VAL A 221 21.61 18.71 0.86
CA VAL A 221 22.90 18.19 0.39
C VAL A 221 22.95 18.08 -1.14
N VAL A 222 21.84 17.69 -1.78
CA VAL A 222 21.72 17.62 -3.24
C VAL A 222 21.60 19.03 -3.82
N ALA A 223 20.75 19.88 -3.24
CA ALA A 223 20.55 21.25 -3.71
C ALA A 223 21.83 22.11 -3.63
N ALA A 224 22.66 21.88 -2.61
CA ALA A 224 23.92 22.58 -2.41
C ALA A 224 25.11 21.93 -3.14
N ASN A 225 24.90 20.84 -3.89
CA ASN A 225 25.95 20.04 -4.54
C ASN A 225 27.07 19.60 -3.59
N ILE A 226 26.71 19.23 -2.36
CA ILE A 226 27.64 18.69 -1.37
C ILE A 226 27.74 17.19 -1.58
N ASP A 227 28.97 16.68 -1.72
CA ASP A 227 29.19 15.24 -1.84
C ASP A 227 28.82 14.54 -0.52
N GLU A 228 27.83 13.63 -0.59
CA GLU A 228 27.34 12.84 0.55
C GLU A 228 28.48 12.06 1.25
N LYS A 229 29.52 11.68 0.50
CA LYS A 229 30.69 10.98 1.06
C LYS A 229 31.44 11.82 2.07
N THR A 230 31.36 13.15 2.00
CA THR A 230 31.98 14.05 2.99
C THR A 230 31.25 14.07 4.33
N LEU A 231 29.98 13.63 4.38
CA LEU A 231 29.16 13.56 5.58
C LEU A 231 29.34 12.23 6.33
N LYS A 232 29.66 11.15 5.61
CA LYS A 232 29.91 9.83 6.20
C LYS A 232 31.28 9.80 6.87
N ARG A 233 31.30 9.70 8.20
CA ARG A 233 32.55 9.48 8.97
C ARG A 233 32.87 8.00 9.02
N GLU A 234 34.12 7.63 8.72
CA GLU A 234 34.58 6.24 8.85
C GLU A 234 34.35 5.73 10.29
N GLY A 235 33.76 4.54 10.41
CA GLY A 235 33.46 3.91 11.71
C GLY A 235 32.13 4.31 12.35
N VAL A 236 31.35 5.22 11.75
CA VAL A 236 29.99 5.56 12.22
C VAL A 236 28.96 4.90 11.30
N CYS A 237 28.34 3.82 11.78
CA CYS A 237 27.22 3.19 11.07
C CYS A 237 25.91 3.89 11.42
N ALA A 238 25.04 4.07 10.43
CA ALA A 238 23.67 4.51 10.68
C ALA A 238 22.98 3.50 11.60
N ALA A 239 22.25 3.99 12.60
CA ALA A 239 21.43 3.13 13.42
C ALA A 239 20.37 2.47 12.53
N SER A 240 20.11 1.19 12.78
CA SER A 240 19.21 0.39 11.96
C SER A 240 18.39 -0.48 12.89
N LEU A 241 17.09 -0.22 12.91
CA LEU A 241 16.12 -0.96 13.71
C LEU A 241 15.27 -1.83 12.78
N PRO A 242 15.20 -3.15 13.00
CA PRO A 242 14.42 -4.05 12.13
C PRO A 242 12.93 -3.73 12.15
N THR A 243 12.40 -3.15 13.23
CA THR A 243 11.00 -2.75 13.34
C THR A 243 10.65 -1.63 12.37
N THR A 244 11.44 -0.55 12.35
CA THR A 244 11.23 0.59 11.43
C THR A 244 11.33 0.15 9.98
N MET A 245 12.30 -0.72 9.67
CA MET A 245 12.44 -1.30 8.33
C MET A 245 11.23 -2.16 7.95
N GLY A 246 10.73 -2.98 8.88
CA GLY A 246 9.52 -3.78 8.68
C GLY A 246 8.27 -2.93 8.47
N VAL A 247 8.10 -1.86 9.25
CA VAL A 247 6.98 -0.91 9.08
C VAL A 247 7.05 -0.25 7.71
N VAL A 248 8.21 0.31 7.33
CA VAL A 248 8.39 0.99 6.04
C VAL A 248 8.20 0.03 4.86
N ALA A 249 8.76 -1.18 4.93
CA ALA A 249 8.55 -2.20 3.89
C ALA A 249 7.09 -2.62 3.79
N GLY A 250 6.40 -2.80 4.93
CA GLY A 250 4.99 -3.14 4.98
C GLY A 250 4.09 -2.07 4.35
N ILE A 251 4.26 -0.79 4.73
CA ILE A 251 3.48 0.30 4.13
C ILE A 251 3.82 0.49 2.65
N LEU A 252 5.09 0.28 2.25
CA LEU A 252 5.51 0.35 0.85
C LEU A 252 4.76 -0.69 0.02
N VAL A 253 4.84 -1.97 0.40
CA VAL A 253 4.18 -3.06 -0.34
C VAL A 253 2.66 -2.91 -0.29
N GLN A 254 2.09 -2.47 0.83
CA GLN A 254 0.66 -2.18 0.90
C GLN A 254 0.26 -1.10 -0.12
N ASN A 255 1.08 -0.07 -0.31
CA ASN A 255 0.81 0.95 -1.33
C ASN A 255 0.98 0.41 -2.75
N VAL A 256 1.95 -0.49 -2.99
CA VAL A 256 2.12 -1.22 -4.26
C VAL A 256 0.87 -2.04 -4.59
N LEU A 257 0.36 -2.82 -3.62
CA LEU A 257 -0.83 -3.65 -3.82
C LEU A 257 -2.05 -2.79 -4.13
N LYS A 258 -2.31 -1.73 -3.33
CA LYS A 258 -3.39 -0.76 -3.61
C LYS A 258 -3.28 -0.18 -5.02
N TYR A 259 -2.06 0.18 -5.44
CA TYR A 259 -1.81 0.77 -6.74
C TYR A 259 -2.01 -0.20 -7.91
N LEU A 260 -1.50 -1.43 -7.81
CA LEU A 260 -1.57 -2.44 -8.89
C LEU A 260 -2.96 -3.09 -8.99
N LEU A 261 -3.55 -3.42 -7.84
CA LEU A 261 -4.83 -4.13 -7.75
C LEU A 261 -6.04 -3.19 -7.63
N LYS A 262 -5.83 -1.87 -7.61
CA LYS A 262 -6.87 -0.83 -7.66
C LYS A 262 -7.92 -0.93 -6.55
N PHE A 263 -7.46 -1.10 -5.31
CA PHE A 263 -8.32 -1.09 -4.13
C PHE A 263 -7.84 -0.04 -3.10
N GLY A 264 -8.76 0.42 -2.26
CA GLY A 264 -8.50 1.44 -1.24
C GLY A 264 -7.98 2.75 -1.82
N THR A 265 -7.34 3.57 -0.97
CA THR A 265 -6.77 4.86 -1.37
C THR A 265 -5.24 4.77 -1.44
N VAL A 266 -4.66 5.02 -2.60
CA VAL A 266 -3.20 5.07 -2.79
C VAL A 266 -2.63 6.34 -2.15
N SER A 267 -1.57 6.20 -1.37
CA SER A 267 -0.89 7.33 -0.71
C SER A 267 0.18 7.89 -1.63
N HIS A 268 0.15 9.21 -1.86
CA HIS A 268 1.21 9.91 -2.59
C HIS A 268 2.47 10.08 -1.74
N TYR A 269 2.28 10.39 -0.46
CA TYR A 269 3.33 10.36 0.57
C TYR A 269 2.72 9.85 1.86
N LEU A 270 3.46 8.99 2.55
CA LEU A 270 3.12 8.51 3.88
C LEU A 270 4.40 8.47 4.71
N GLY A 271 4.47 9.33 5.72
CA GLY A 271 5.54 9.32 6.71
C GLY A 271 5.25 8.37 7.85
N TYR A 272 6.29 8.00 8.57
CA TYR A 272 6.24 7.26 9.83
C TYR A 272 7.20 7.90 10.83
N ASN A 273 6.67 8.35 11.96
CA ASN A 273 7.45 8.80 13.11
C ASN A 273 7.24 7.83 14.27
N ALA A 274 8.25 7.01 14.55
CA ALA A 274 8.20 5.96 15.57
C ALA A 274 8.19 6.50 17.01
N MET A 275 8.59 7.77 17.22
CA MET A 275 8.62 8.36 18.56
C MET A 275 7.23 8.77 19.06
N GLN A 276 6.30 9.04 18.13
CA GLN A 276 4.97 9.59 18.42
C GLN A 276 3.85 8.77 17.77
N ASP A 277 4.19 7.61 17.19
CA ASP A 277 3.28 6.79 16.38
C ASP A 277 2.46 7.60 15.36
N PHE A 278 3.11 8.60 14.76
CA PHE A 278 2.48 9.55 13.87
C PHE A 278 2.72 9.20 12.40
N PHE A 279 1.63 9.14 11.63
CA PHE A 279 1.62 8.73 10.22
C PHE A 279 1.06 9.85 9.31
N PRO A 280 1.85 10.90 9.00
CA PRO A 280 1.37 11.99 8.16
C PRO A 280 1.21 11.55 6.71
N THR A 281 0.08 11.90 6.10
CA THR A 281 -0.16 11.76 4.67
C THR A 281 -0.06 13.12 3.98
N MET A 282 0.55 13.16 2.80
CA MET A 282 0.70 14.37 2.01
C MET A 282 0.60 14.07 0.51
N ALA A 283 0.35 15.09 -0.28
CA ALA A 283 0.40 15.03 -1.74
C ALA A 283 1.34 16.13 -2.26
N MET A 284 2.55 15.73 -2.65
CA MET A 284 3.54 16.65 -3.21
C MET A 284 3.34 16.77 -4.73
N LYS A 285 3.13 17.99 -5.21
CA LYS A 285 2.94 18.29 -6.64
C LYS A 285 4.26 18.56 -7.34
N ALA A 286 4.31 18.30 -8.64
CA ALA A 286 5.48 18.57 -9.46
C ALA A 286 5.86 20.06 -9.43
N ASN A 287 7.16 20.34 -9.32
CA ASN A 287 7.72 21.69 -9.38
C ASN A 287 7.81 22.15 -10.86
N PRO A 288 7.11 23.24 -11.27
CA PRO A 288 7.15 23.73 -12.65
C PRO A 288 8.56 24.10 -13.15
N THR A 289 9.46 24.46 -12.23
CA THR A 289 10.85 24.82 -12.52
C THR A 289 11.84 23.76 -12.02
N CYS A 290 11.40 22.50 -11.86
CA CYS A 290 12.26 21.37 -11.49
C CYS A 290 13.52 21.32 -12.37
N ASP A 291 14.69 21.08 -11.79
CA ASP A 291 15.98 21.08 -12.52
C ASP A 291 16.03 20.04 -13.64
N ASP A 292 15.39 18.88 -13.41
CA ASP A 292 15.28 17.80 -14.38
C ASP A 292 14.39 18.20 -15.58
N ARG A 293 15.00 18.27 -16.77
CA ARG A 293 14.31 18.60 -18.02
C ARG A 293 13.24 17.56 -18.39
N HIS A 294 13.48 16.28 -18.13
CA HIS A 294 12.50 15.24 -18.42
C HIS A 294 11.28 15.41 -17.52
N CYS A 295 11.47 15.74 -16.24
CA CYS A 295 10.33 16.05 -15.35
C CYS A 295 9.45 17.18 -15.92
N ARG A 296 10.04 18.30 -16.36
CA ARG A 296 9.28 19.40 -16.97
C ARG A 296 8.53 18.96 -18.23
N LYS A 297 9.16 18.15 -19.08
CA LYS A 297 8.50 17.57 -20.27
C LYS A 297 7.31 16.69 -19.89
N GLN A 298 7.46 15.80 -18.90
CA GLN A 298 6.37 14.94 -18.43
C GLN A 298 5.21 15.76 -17.83
N GLN A 299 5.49 16.89 -17.17
CA GLN A 299 4.44 17.79 -16.66
C GLN A 299 3.60 18.38 -17.80
N ASP A 300 4.24 18.79 -18.91
CA ASP A 300 3.52 19.31 -20.07
C ASP A 300 2.68 18.23 -20.74
N ASP A 301 3.21 17.01 -20.86
CA ASP A 301 2.48 15.87 -21.43
C ASP A 301 1.33 15.42 -20.52
N TYR A 302 1.50 15.47 -19.19
CA TYR A 302 0.43 15.22 -18.22
C TYR A 302 -0.70 16.26 -18.35
N LYS A 303 -0.37 17.55 -18.42
CA LYS A 303 -1.38 18.62 -18.60
C LYS A 303 -2.18 18.46 -19.89
N LYS A 304 -1.54 18.05 -20.99
CA LYS A 304 -2.24 17.75 -22.25
C LYS A 304 -3.20 16.57 -22.08
N LYS A 305 -2.72 15.46 -21.50
CA LYS A 305 -3.54 14.27 -21.23
C LYS A 305 -4.73 14.58 -20.32
N GLU A 306 -4.54 15.38 -19.28
CA GLU A 306 -5.62 15.82 -18.38
C GLU A 306 -6.62 16.74 -19.08
N ALA A 307 -6.16 17.63 -19.97
CA ALA A 307 -7.06 18.49 -20.76
C ALA A 307 -7.90 17.71 -21.79
N GLU A 308 -7.35 16.62 -22.33
CA GLU A 308 -8.03 15.69 -23.23
C GLU A 308 -8.93 14.69 -22.49
N ARG A 309 -8.75 14.54 -21.17
CA ARG A 309 -9.51 13.60 -20.37
C ARG A 309 -10.97 14.05 -20.34
N PRO A 310 -11.93 13.20 -20.74
CA PRO A 310 -13.34 13.55 -20.64
C PRO A 310 -13.62 13.86 -19.17
N LYS A 311 -14.18 15.05 -18.90
CA LYS A 311 -14.60 15.43 -17.55
C LYS A 311 -15.49 14.31 -17.04
N LYS A 312 -15.01 13.57 -16.04
CA LYS A 312 -15.87 12.61 -15.34
C LYS A 312 -17.06 13.40 -14.85
N VAL A 313 -18.25 13.05 -15.32
CA VAL A 313 -19.46 13.37 -14.60
C VAL A 313 -19.21 12.80 -13.21
N VAL A 314 -19.26 13.66 -12.20
CA VAL A 314 -19.18 13.22 -10.81
C VAL A 314 -20.45 12.40 -10.60
N GLU A 315 -20.38 11.09 -10.86
CA GLU A 315 -21.30 10.16 -10.25
C GLU A 315 -21.08 10.36 -8.76
N GLN A 316 -21.99 11.09 -8.13
CA GLN A 316 -22.13 11.03 -6.68
C GLN A 316 -22.15 9.55 -6.36
N ALA A 317 -21.17 9.10 -5.56
CA ALA A 317 -21.22 7.77 -5.01
C ALA A 317 -22.59 7.70 -4.32
N VAL A 318 -23.50 6.92 -4.89
CA VAL A 318 -24.73 6.56 -4.22
C VAL A 318 -24.22 5.78 -3.01
N GLU A 319 -24.20 6.42 -1.84
CA GLU A 319 -24.01 5.68 -0.60
C GLU A 319 -25.12 4.64 -0.59
N GLU A 320 -24.75 3.38 -0.77
CA GLU A 320 -25.70 2.29 -0.63
C GLU A 320 -26.30 2.42 0.78
N GLU A 321 -27.60 2.69 0.86
CA GLU A 321 -28.28 2.72 2.15
C GLU A 321 -27.99 1.40 2.87
N VAL A 322 -27.47 1.50 4.09
CA VAL A 322 -27.11 0.32 4.87
C VAL A 322 -28.38 -0.43 5.22
N VAL A 323 -28.61 -1.56 4.55
CA VAL A 323 -29.75 -2.44 4.83
C VAL A 323 -29.40 -3.32 6.04
N HIS A 324 -30.18 -3.20 7.10
CA HIS A 324 -30.08 -4.06 8.26
C HIS A 324 -30.95 -5.30 8.07
N GLU A 325 -30.35 -6.50 8.10
CA GLU A 325 -31.08 -7.78 7.97
C GLU A 325 -32.11 -7.97 9.10
N GLU A 326 -31.79 -7.46 10.29
CA GLU A 326 -32.65 -7.50 11.48
C GLU A 326 -32.67 -6.12 12.14
N ASN A 327 -33.86 -5.64 12.48
CA ASN A 327 -34.06 -4.43 13.28
C ASN A 327 -35.32 -4.57 14.15
N ASP A 328 -35.36 -5.64 14.95
CA ASP A 328 -36.51 -5.99 15.80
C ASP A 328 -36.85 -4.91 16.84
N TRP A 329 -35.90 -4.01 17.13
CA TRP A 329 -36.00 -2.97 18.14
C TRP A 329 -36.42 -1.61 17.55
N GLY A 330 -36.69 -1.53 16.25
CA GLY A 330 -37.10 -0.29 15.58
C GLY A 330 -36.08 0.83 15.74
N ILE A 331 -34.79 0.49 15.73
CA ILE A 331 -33.71 1.46 15.86
C ILE A 331 -33.69 2.31 14.59
N GLU A 332 -33.94 3.61 14.74
CA GLU A 332 -33.90 4.57 13.65
C GLU A 332 -32.59 5.35 13.66
N LEU A 333 -32.02 5.58 12.48
CA LEU A 333 -30.90 6.50 12.31
C LEU A 333 -31.46 7.92 12.31
N VAL A 334 -31.40 8.59 13.46
CA VAL A 334 -31.68 10.02 13.53
C VAL A 334 -30.54 10.73 12.78
N SER A 335 -30.84 11.34 11.64
CA SER A 335 -29.91 12.22 10.96
C SER A 335 -29.41 13.27 11.94
N GLU A 336 -28.09 13.50 12.00
CA GLU A 336 -27.57 14.64 12.77
C GLU A 336 -28.31 15.90 12.32
N GLN A 337 -29.11 16.46 13.23
CA GLN A 337 -30.04 17.55 12.95
C GLN A 337 -29.29 18.70 12.27
N THR A 338 -29.88 19.24 11.21
CA THR A 338 -29.40 20.50 10.63
C THR A 338 -29.61 21.63 11.67
N ASP A 339 -28.75 22.66 11.68
CA ASP A 339 -28.87 23.82 12.57
C ASP A 339 -30.28 24.47 12.52
N GLU A 340 -31.01 24.25 11.42
CA GLU A 340 -32.38 24.71 11.18
C GLU A 340 -33.43 23.90 11.98
N GLU A 341 -33.24 22.59 12.18
CA GLU A 341 -34.11 21.75 13.01
C GLU A 341 -33.92 22.02 14.52
N LEU A 342 -32.70 22.40 14.93
CA LEU A 342 -32.40 22.84 16.30
C LEU A 342 -33.04 24.20 16.63
N GLN A 343 -33.11 25.12 15.67
CA GLN A 343 -33.79 26.41 15.87
C GLN A 343 -35.33 26.30 15.82
N ALA A 344 -35.87 25.34 15.07
CA ALA A 344 -37.32 25.13 14.98
C ALA A 344 -37.92 24.44 16.22
N ALA A 345 -37.10 23.80 17.07
CA ALA A 345 -37.52 23.08 18.27
C ALA A 345 -37.77 23.97 19.52
N SER A 346 -37.71 25.30 19.40
CA SER A 346 -38.04 26.21 20.51
C SER A 346 -39.54 26.50 20.58
N GLY A 347 -40.29 25.60 21.23
CA GLY A 347 -41.66 25.87 21.69
C GLY A 347 -41.70 26.90 22.84
N PRO A 348 -42.89 27.35 23.27
CA PRO A 348 -43.05 28.37 24.30
C PRO A 348 -42.45 27.91 25.66
N VAL A 349 -41.60 28.76 26.25
CA VAL A 349 -40.92 28.50 27.53
C VAL A 349 -41.90 28.70 28.69
N PRO A 350 -42.07 27.72 29.60
CA PRO A 350 -42.90 27.90 30.79
C PRO A 350 -42.27 28.89 31.79
N ASP A 351 -43.11 29.63 32.51
CA ASP A 351 -42.70 30.66 33.47
C ASP A 351 -42.04 30.00 34.71
N LEU A 352 -40.71 30.11 34.82
CA LEU A 352 -39.89 29.43 35.83
C LEU A 352 -39.22 30.45 36.79
N PRO A 353 -39.01 30.09 38.08
CA PRO A 353 -38.33 30.95 39.04
C PRO A 353 -36.87 31.26 38.66
N GLU A 354 -36.37 32.40 39.14
CA GLU A 354 -35.01 32.87 38.85
C GLU A 354 -33.94 31.82 39.21
N GLY A 355 -33.24 31.33 38.19
CA GLY A 355 -32.12 30.39 38.32
C GLY A 355 -32.33 28.97 37.76
N ILE A 356 -33.49 28.67 37.16
CA ILE A 356 -33.74 27.36 36.51
C ILE A 356 -34.07 27.56 35.02
N THR A 357 -33.40 26.81 34.15
CA THR A 357 -33.65 26.77 32.70
C THR A 357 -33.84 25.33 32.24
N VAL A 358 -34.79 25.11 31.32
CA VAL A 358 -35.01 23.80 30.68
C VAL A 358 -34.01 23.58 29.54
N ALA A 359 -33.57 22.33 29.35
CA ALA A 359 -32.60 21.95 28.32
C ALA A 359 -33.21 21.84 26.91
N TYR A 360 -34.53 21.65 26.81
CA TYR A 360 -35.31 21.65 25.56
C TYR A 360 -36.79 21.92 25.87
N THR A 361 -37.55 22.39 24.88
CA THR A 361 -39.00 22.63 24.95
C THR A 361 -39.74 21.68 24.01
N ILE A 362 -40.96 21.29 24.35
CA ILE A 362 -41.81 20.45 23.49
C ILE A 362 -42.32 21.32 22.33
N PRO A 363 -42.25 20.87 21.06
CA PRO A 363 -42.76 21.64 19.93
C PRO A 363 -44.28 21.82 20.01
N ASP A 364 -44.77 23.02 19.67
CA ASP A 364 -46.21 23.29 19.57
C ASP A 364 -46.84 22.46 18.45
N LYS A 365 -47.85 21.65 18.77
CA LYS A 365 -48.67 20.93 17.80
C LYS A 365 -49.61 21.91 17.07
N THR A 366 -49.06 22.80 16.26
CA THR A 366 -49.84 23.57 15.28
C THR A 366 -49.05 23.72 13.99
N GLY A 367 -49.18 22.73 13.11
CA GLY A 367 -48.57 22.75 11.79
C GLY A 367 -48.82 21.46 11.00
N THR A 368 -50.06 21.31 10.51
CA THR A 368 -50.55 20.39 9.45
C THR A 368 -49.53 19.51 8.72
N SER A 369 -49.61 18.20 8.95
CA SER A 369 -49.30 17.17 7.96
C SER A 369 -50.47 16.20 7.88
N GLU A 370 -51.17 16.19 6.74
CA GLU A 370 -52.24 15.26 6.42
C GLU A 370 -51.70 13.83 6.39
N GLY A 371 -52.11 13.03 7.38
CA GLY A 371 -51.90 11.58 7.43
C GLY A 371 -52.91 11.02 8.43
N GLU A 372 -53.86 10.23 7.94
CA GLU A 372 -55.08 9.77 8.63
C GLU A 372 -54.83 9.31 10.08
N THR A 373 -55.21 10.15 11.05
CA THR A 373 -55.38 9.75 12.44
C THR A 373 -56.86 9.50 12.73
N VAL A 374 -57.14 8.30 13.21
CA VAL A 374 -58.45 7.81 13.64
C VAL A 374 -59.11 8.83 14.58
N GLU A 375 -60.33 9.28 14.24
CA GLU A 375 -61.12 10.18 15.10
C GLU A 375 -61.44 9.49 16.43
N GLU A 376 -60.94 10.05 17.54
CA GLU A 376 -61.40 9.71 18.89
C GLU A 376 -62.85 10.18 19.04
N THR A 377 -63.78 9.26 18.81
CA THR A 377 -65.19 9.47 19.15
C THR A 377 -65.35 9.28 20.65
N GLU A 378 -65.88 10.28 21.35
CA GLU A 378 -66.24 10.23 22.79
C GLU A 378 -67.42 9.27 23.08
N GLN A 379 -67.43 8.09 22.47
CA GLN A 379 -68.42 7.05 22.78
C GLN A 379 -67.90 6.21 23.94
N SER A 380 -68.72 6.08 24.97
CA SER A 380 -68.37 5.24 26.11
C SER A 380 -68.34 3.76 25.69
N LEU A 381 -67.46 2.96 26.30
CA LEU A 381 -67.27 1.54 25.99
C LEU A 381 -68.59 0.73 26.06
N GLU A 382 -69.53 1.16 26.89
CA GLU A 382 -70.85 0.55 27.05
C GLU A 382 -71.78 0.81 25.85
N GLU A 383 -71.69 1.99 25.22
CA GLU A 383 -72.47 2.33 24.02
C GLU A 383 -72.01 1.54 22.79
N LEU A 384 -70.70 1.31 22.67
CA LEU A 384 -70.12 0.51 21.59
C LEU A 384 -70.56 -0.96 21.67
N MET A 385 -70.58 -1.53 22.88
CA MET A 385 -71.03 -2.91 23.11
C MET A 385 -72.55 -3.08 22.86
N ALA A 386 -73.35 -2.04 23.10
CA ALA A 386 -74.78 -2.07 22.82
C ALA A 386 -75.10 -2.03 21.31
N GLN A 387 -74.31 -1.31 20.51
CA GLN A 387 -74.46 -1.29 19.05
C GLN A 387 -74.10 -2.63 18.41
N MET A 388 -73.03 -3.30 18.86
CA MET A 388 -72.63 -4.60 18.31
C MET A 388 -73.59 -5.75 18.62
N ARG A 389 -74.44 -5.62 19.64
CA ARG A 389 -75.50 -6.62 19.95
C ARG A 389 -76.79 -6.44 19.13
N LYS A 390 -76.92 -5.34 18.38
CA LYS A 390 -78.08 -5.03 17.54
C LYS A 390 -77.81 -5.17 16.03
N MET A 391 -76.57 -5.47 15.64
CA MET A 391 -76.24 -6.08 14.35
C MET A 391 -76.19 -7.60 14.53
#